data_AF-A0A7C4X0C9-F1
#
_entry.id   AF-A0A7C4X0C9-F1
#
_cell.length_a   1.000
_cell.length_b   1.000
_cell.length_c   1.000
_cell.angle_alpha   90.00
_cell.angle_beta   90.00
_cell.angle_gamma   90.00
#
_symmetry.space_group_name_H-M   'P 1'
#
loop_
_entity.id
_entity.type
_entity.pdbx_description
1 polymer ?
#
loop_
_entity_poly.entity_id
_entity_poly.type
_entity_poly.pdbx_seq_one_letter_code
_entity_poly.pdbx_strand_id
1 'polypeptide(L)' 'MGDSAHHKGLHADWISECVQRGAYFLSYHNNLVSAAHTDEDIQRTWGIADDAFRTLRKR' A
#
# COMPACT_ATOMS: atom_id res chain seq x y z
N MET A 1 -15.00 22.75 3.81
CA MET A 1 -15.08 21.30 3.62
C MET A 1 -13.76 20.73 4.12
N GLY A 2 -13.66 20.46 5.42
CA GLY A 2 -12.41 20.00 6.02
C GLY A 2 -12.24 18.53 5.71
N ASP A 3 -11.30 18.20 4.83
CA ASP A 3 -11.00 16.81 4.49
C ASP A 3 -10.05 16.24 5.56
N SER A 4 -10.60 15.97 6.74
CA SER A 4 -9.93 15.05 7.66
C SER A 4 -10.36 13.64 7.26
N ALA A 5 -9.67 13.07 6.26
CA ALA A 5 -9.74 11.63 6.05
C ALA A 5 -9.54 10.96 7.41
N HIS A 6 -10.54 10.20 7.87
CA HIS A 6 -10.48 9.54 9.17
C HIS A 6 -9.22 8.67 9.22
N HIS A 7 -8.24 9.06 10.05
CA HIS A 7 -7.04 8.27 10.30
C HIS A 7 -7.43 6.93 10.91
N LYS A 8 -7.21 5.82 10.18
CA LYS A 8 -7.56 4.47 10.63
C LYS A 8 -6.39 3.77 11.32
N GLY A 9 -5.27 4.48 11.51
CA GLY A 9 -4.00 3.96 12.00
C GLY A 9 -2.99 3.79 10.87
N LEU A 10 -1.69 3.96 11.16
CA LEU A 10 -0.60 3.94 10.17
C LEU A 10 -0.68 2.75 9.20
N HIS A 11 -0.94 1.55 9.73
CA HIS A 11 -1.01 0.33 8.92
C HIS A 11 -2.19 0.35 7.94
N ALA A 12 -3.38 0.71 8.40
CA ALA A 12 -4.58 0.75 7.57
C ALA A 12 -4.49 1.85 6.51
N ASP A 13 -3.93 3.00 6.87
CA ASP A 13 -3.71 4.10 5.95
C ASP A 13 -2.66 3.73 4.89
N TRP A 14 -1.59 3.02 5.28
CA TRP A 14 -0.55 2.58 4.35
C TRP A 14 -1.10 1.57 3.33
N ILE A 15 -1.90 0.61 3.77
CA ILE A 15 -2.58 -0.32 2.88
C ILE A 15 -3.53 0.41 1.93
N SER A 16 -4.28 1.40 2.41
CA SER A 16 -5.17 2.20 1.54
C SER A 16 -4.38 2.89 0.43
N GLU A 17 -3.22 3.48 0.73
CA GLU A 17 -2.37 4.11 -0.28
C GLU A 17 -1.81 3.10 -1.29
N CYS A 18 -1.38 1.92 -0.82
CA CYS A 18 -0.91 0.85 -1.71
C CYS A 18 -2.01 0.36 -2.67
N VAL A 19 -3.21 0.11 -2.15
CA VAL A 19 -4.35 -0.38 -2.95
C VAL A 19 -4.77 0.64 -4.01
N GLN A 20 -4.78 1.92 -3.68
CA GLN A 20 -5.08 3.00 -4.63
C GLN A 20 -4.09 3.08 -5.81
N ARG A 21 -2.88 2.52 -5.65
CA ARG A 21 -1.81 2.48 -6.67
C ARG A 21 -1.70 1.13 -7.37
N GLY A 22 -2.58 0.18 -7.02
CA GLY A 22 -2.68 -1.13 -7.67
C GLY A 22 -1.89 -2.24 -6.97
N ALA A 23 -1.37 -2.03 -5.77
CA ALA A 23 -0.77 -3.09 -4.95
C ALA A 23 -1.74 -3.54 -3.86
N TYR A 24 -2.27 -4.76 -4.01
CA TYR A 24 -3.24 -5.33 -3.07
C TYR A 24 -2.53 -6.03 -1.91
N PHE A 25 -2.79 -5.56 -0.69
CA PHE A 25 -2.27 -6.15 0.54
C PHE A 25 -3.40 -6.57 1.47
N LEU A 26 -3.17 -7.65 2.21
CA LEU A 26 -4.05 -8.05 3.30
C LEU A 26 -3.79 -7.15 4.51
N SER A 27 -4.86 -6.69 5.16
CA SER A 27 -4.80 -5.87 6.37
C SER A 27 -4.43 -6.65 7.63
N TYR A 28 -4.55 -7.97 7.57
CA TYR A 28 -4.21 -8.89 8.65
C TYR A 28 -3.66 -10.18 8.03
N HIS A 29 -2.76 -10.86 8.74
CA HIS A 29 -2.00 -12.04 8.26
C HIS A 29 -0.96 -11.75 7.16
N ASN A 30 -0.43 -12.82 6.57
CA ASN A 30 0.67 -12.79 5.61
C ASN A 30 0.18 -12.47 4.20
N ASN A 31 0.98 -11.72 3.45
CA ASN A 31 0.79 -11.55 2.01
C ASN A 31 1.41 -12.72 1.25
N LEU A 32 0.78 -13.12 0.14
CA LEU A 32 1.19 -14.24 -0.70
C LEU A 32 1.39 -13.77 -2.13
N VAL A 33 2.28 -14.44 -2.85
CA VAL A 33 2.51 -14.29 -4.29
C VAL A 33 2.21 -15.59 -5.01
N SER A 34 2.00 -15.54 -6.32
CA SER A 34 1.73 -16.72 -7.16
C SER A 34 2.76 -16.85 -8.28
N ALA A 35 2.84 -18.04 -8.89
CA ALA A 35 3.71 -18.30 -10.05
C ALA A 35 3.38 -17.48 -11.31
N ALA A 36 2.28 -16.72 -11.29
CA ALA A 36 1.93 -15.79 -12.37
C ALA A 36 2.64 -14.43 -12.25
N HIS A 37 3.19 -14.10 -11.07
CA HIS A 37 3.91 -12.84 -10.88
C HIS A 37 5.31 -12.93 -11.48
N THR A 38 5.67 -11.89 -12.23
CA THR A 38 7.02 -11.68 -12.74
C THR A 38 7.85 -10.84 -11.77
N ASP A 39 9.17 -10.81 -11.97
CA ASP A 39 10.04 -9.92 -11.19
C ASP A 39 9.63 -8.44 -11.36
N GLU A 40 9.16 -8.05 -12.54
CA GLU A 40 8.66 -6.70 -12.81
C GLU A 40 7.45 -6.36 -11.93
N ASP A 41 6.51 -7.29 -11.77
CA ASP A 41 5.35 -7.11 -10.89
C ASP A 41 5.78 -6.92 -9.42
N ILE A 42 6.79 -7.67 -8.98
CA ILE A 42 7.34 -7.56 -7.62
C ILE A 42 8.05 -6.22 -7.42
N GLN A 43 8.90 -5.79 -8.37
CA GLN A 43 9.58 -4.50 -8.30
C GLN A 43 8.59 -3.33 -8.29
N ARG A 44 7.55 -3.41 -9.14
CA ARG A 44 6.47 -2.41 -9.14
C ARG A 44 5.78 -2.35 -7.78
N THR A 45 5.50 -3.49 -7.18
CA THR A 45 4.88 -3.58 -5.84
C THR A 45 5.76 -2.93 -4.76
N TRP A 46 7.08 -3.11 -4.82
CA TRP A 46 8.01 -2.44 -3.90
C TRP A 46 8.01 -0.93 -4.05
N GLY A 47 8.01 -0.43 -5.29
CA GLY A 47 7.92 1.02 -5.56
C GLY A 47 6.64 1.63 -4.97
N ILE A 48 5.51 0.97 -5.18
CA ILE A 48 4.22 1.40 -4.60
C ILE A 48 4.27 1.42 -3.07
N ALA A 49 4.82 0.37 -2.46
CA ALA A 49 4.96 0.26 -1.00
C ALA A 49 5.83 1.38 -0.39
N ASP A 50 6.96 1.71 -1.02
CA ASP A 50 7.83 2.81 -0.59
C ASP A 50 7.14 4.18 -0.76
N ASP A 51 6.51 4.41 -1.91
CA ASP A 51 5.79 5.66 -2.19
C ASP A 51 4.62 5.88 -1.23
N ALA A 52 3.92 4.82 -0.82
CA ALA A 52 2.88 4.90 0.19
C ALA A 52 3.43 5.39 1.54
N PHE A 53 4.57 4.85 2.03
CA PHE A 53 5.21 5.36 3.24
C PHE A 53 5.66 6.81 3.11
N ARG A 54 6.25 7.19 1.97
CA ARG A 54 6.66 8.58 1.70
C ARG A 54 5.49 9.54 1.67
N THR A 55 4.33 9.09 1.18
CA THR A 55 3.10 9.88 1.12
C THR A 55 2.57 10.13 2.53
N LEU A 56 2.49 9.09 3.37
CA LEU A 56 1.99 9.23 4.74
C LEU A 56 2.90 10.04 5.65
N ARG A 57 4.22 10.04 5.43
CA ARG A 57 5.15 10.91 6.16
C ARG A 57 4.89 12.41 5.94
N LYS A 58 4.26 12.78 4.82
CA LYS A 58 3.98 14.19 4.46
C LYS A 58 2.61 14.67 4.94
N ARG A 59 1.78 13.78 5.50
CA ARG A 59 0.47 14.10 6.08
C ARG A 59 0.61 14.43 7.55
#